data_AF-A0A9J6EQK6-F1
#
_entry.id   AF-A0A9J6EQK6-F1
#
_cell.length_a   1.000
_cell.length_b   1.000
_cell.length_c   1.000
_cell.angle_alpha   90.00
_cell.angle_beta   90.00
_cell.angle_gamma   90.00
#
_symmetry.space_group_name_H-M   'P 1'
#
loop_
_entity.id
_entity.type
_entity.pdbx_description
1 polymer ?
#
loop_
_entity_poly.entity_id
_entity_poly.type
_entity_poly.pdbx_seq_one_letter_code
_entity_poly.pdbx_strand_id
1 'polypeptide(L)'
;MADIKAESSPPTSDKAKYLHHFEGILVGDMFEESWLRSAFRYEPREEDVYVMGFPKTGTTWLHFVLQRIVNNASETPAQSAATCLPNVAFLEFAGGEKV
;
A
#
# COMPACT_ATOMS: atom_id res chain seq x y z
N MET A 1 31.84 24.44 10.98
CA MET A 1 31.52 23.17 10.30
C MET A 1 31.16 22.17 11.38
N ALA A 2 29.88 21.80 11.49
CA ALA A 2 29.42 20.79 12.44
C ALA A 2 29.33 19.45 11.70
N ASP A 3 30.03 18.45 12.23
CA ASP A 3 30.02 17.07 11.74
C ASP A 3 28.61 16.47 11.86
N ILE A 4 28.02 16.14 10.72
CA ILE A 4 26.80 15.33 10.65
C ILE A 4 27.24 13.91 10.98
N LYS A 5 27.14 13.56 12.27
CA LYS A 5 27.31 12.19 12.74
C LYS A 5 26.22 11.34 12.08
N ALA A 6 26.65 10.43 11.22
CA ALA A 6 25.83 9.43 10.58
C ALA A 6 24.86 8.82 11.62
N GLU A 7 23.56 8.91 11.33
CA GLU A 7 22.54 8.30 12.17
C GLU A 7 22.83 6.79 12.31
N SER A 8 22.77 6.39 13.57
CA SER A 8 23.09 5.07 14.11
C SER A 8 22.37 3.93 13.37
N SER A 9 23.07 2.80 13.24
CA SER A 9 22.52 1.51 12.77
C SER A 9 21.13 1.23 13.34
N PRO A 10 20.19 0.69 12.52
CA PRO A 10 18.83 0.47 12.96
C PRO A 10 18.77 -0.55 14.12
N PRO A 11 17.83 -0.36 15.07
CA PRO A 11 17.73 -1.18 16.26
C PRO A 11 17.42 -2.64 15.90
N THR A 12 18.28 -3.55 16.36
CA THR A 12 18.14 -5.00 16.19
C THR A 12 17.07 -5.53 17.17
N SER A 13 15.81 -5.26 16.85
CA SER A 13 14.63 -5.88 17.46
C SER A 13 14.25 -7.10 16.65
N ASP A 14 13.86 -8.22 17.26
CA ASP A 14 13.38 -9.43 16.57
C ASP A 14 12.21 -9.17 15.58
N LYS A 15 11.54 -8.00 15.66
CA LYS A 15 10.56 -7.55 14.67
C LYS A 15 11.16 -7.05 13.35
N ALA A 16 12.45 -6.74 13.32
CA ALA A 16 13.19 -6.41 12.11
C ALA A 16 13.28 -7.59 11.14
N LYS A 17 12.94 -8.81 11.58
CA LYS A 17 12.88 -9.98 10.70
C LYS A 17 11.81 -9.86 9.59
N TYR A 18 10.76 -9.07 9.81
CA TYR A 18 9.63 -8.94 8.89
C TYR A 18 9.55 -7.58 8.21
N LEU A 19 10.56 -6.74 8.38
CA LEU A 19 10.64 -5.41 7.79
C LEU A 19 11.99 -5.21 7.14
N HIS A 20 12.03 -4.57 5.97
CA HIS A 20 13.27 -4.15 5.34
C HIS A 20 13.22 -2.68 4.96
N HIS A 21 14.39 -2.09 4.71
CA HIS A 21 14.49 -0.72 4.23
C HIS A 21 14.42 -0.69 2.71
N PHE A 22 13.55 0.14 2.17
CA PHE A 22 13.41 0.40 0.75
C PHE A 22 13.35 1.91 0.52
N GLU A 23 14.25 2.50 -0.28
CA GLU A 23 14.24 3.95 -0.61
C GLU A 23 14.10 4.88 0.62
N GLY A 24 14.64 4.49 1.78
CA GLY A 24 14.58 5.26 3.03
C GLY A 24 13.32 5.03 3.89
N ILE A 25 12.37 4.21 3.46
CA ILE A 25 11.19 3.81 4.24
C ILE A 25 11.31 2.36 4.75
N LEU A 26 10.69 2.08 5.90
CA LEU A 26 10.56 0.73 6.45
C LEU A 26 9.29 0.08 5.90
N VAL A 27 9.46 -1.00 5.15
CA VAL A 27 8.36 -1.74 4.51
C VAL A 27 8.31 -3.17 5.02
N GLY A 28 7.13 -3.79 4.92
CA GLY A 28 6.96 -5.21 5.24
C GLY A 28 7.70 -6.11 4.25
N ASP A 29 8.30 -7.19 4.75
CA ASP A 29 9.02 -8.19 3.95
C ASP A 29 8.14 -8.94 2.95
N MET A 30 6.82 -8.82 3.10
CA MET A 30 5.82 -9.30 2.15
C MET A 30 5.76 -8.51 0.85
N PHE A 31 6.34 -7.30 0.79
CA PHE A 31 6.36 -6.46 -0.41
C PHE A 31 7.63 -6.68 -1.20
N GLU A 32 7.49 -7.06 -2.47
CA GLU A 32 8.63 -7.23 -3.36
C GLU A 32 9.14 -5.86 -3.82
N GLU A 33 10.45 -5.62 -3.74
CA GLU A 33 11.04 -4.35 -4.20
C GLU A 33 10.74 -4.05 -5.67
N SER A 34 10.58 -5.06 -6.52
CA SER A 34 10.25 -4.88 -7.94
C SER A 34 8.88 -4.24 -8.12
N TRP A 35 7.86 -4.71 -7.39
CA TRP A 35 6.51 -4.15 -7.37
C TRP A 35 6.53 -2.75 -6.75
N LEU A 36 7.28 -2.54 -5.66
CA LEU A 36 7.45 -1.21 -5.09
C LEU A 36 8.07 -0.23 -6.09
N ARG A 37 9.17 -0.59 -6.76
CA ARG A 37 9.80 0.28 -7.79
C ARG A 37 8.84 0.56 -8.95
N SER A 38 8.04 -0.43 -9.36
CA SER A 38 7.00 -0.26 -10.39
C SER A 38 5.89 0.68 -9.91
N ALA A 39 5.41 0.54 -8.67
CA ALA A 39 4.42 1.41 -8.07
C ALA A 39 4.88 2.86 -8.00
N PHE A 40 6.16 3.11 -7.70
CA PHE A 40 6.71 4.48 -7.68
C PHE A 40 6.80 5.12 -9.08
N ARG A 41 6.69 4.32 -10.16
CA ARG A 41 6.67 4.79 -11.55
C ARG A 41 5.27 4.81 -12.15
N TYR A 42 4.26 4.48 -11.36
CA TYR A 42 2.89 4.45 -11.82
C TYR A 42 2.45 5.85 -12.27
N GLU A 43 1.80 5.91 -13.44
CA GLU A 43 1.27 7.13 -14.03
C GLU A 43 -0.26 7.18 -13.81
N PRO A 44 -0.76 8.10 -12.95
CA PRO A 44 -2.20 8.24 -12.69
C PRO A 44 -3.01 8.57 -13.94
N ARG A 45 -4.18 7.95 -14.09
CA ARG A 45 -5.21 8.34 -15.06
C ARG A 45 -6.23 9.26 -14.40
N GLU A 46 -6.93 10.06 -15.21
CA GLU A 46 -7.93 11.02 -14.69
C GLU A 46 -9.08 10.35 -13.92
N GLU A 47 -9.38 9.09 -14.23
CA GLU A 47 -10.48 8.31 -13.64
C GLU A 47 -10.06 7.50 -12.41
N ASP A 48 -8.77 7.51 -12.05
CA ASP A 48 -8.27 6.68 -10.95
C ASP A 48 -8.62 7.26 -9.58
N VAL A 49 -9.10 6.40 -8.67
CA VAL A 49 -9.46 6.76 -7.30
C VAL A 49 -8.52 6.09 -6.31
N TYR A 50 -7.79 6.90 -5.55
CA TYR A 50 -6.83 6.42 -4.56
C TYR A 50 -7.42 6.32 -3.16
N VAL A 51 -7.14 5.20 -2.50
CA VAL A 51 -7.46 4.98 -1.09
C VAL A 51 -6.16 4.88 -0.31
N MET A 52 -5.79 5.97 0.37
CA MET A 52 -4.55 6.05 1.13
C MET A 52 -4.82 6.12 2.64
N GLY A 53 -3.96 5.47 3.42
CA GLY A 53 -4.00 5.52 4.87
C GLY A 53 -2.85 4.72 5.46
N PHE A 54 -2.39 5.12 6.65
CA PHE A 54 -1.42 4.32 7.37
C PHE A 54 -2.00 2.94 7.69
N PRO A 55 -1.21 1.85 7.74
CA PRO A 55 -1.74 0.53 8.04
C PRO A 55 -2.64 0.54 9.29
N LYS A 56 -3.79 -0.12 9.19
CA LYS A 56 -4.82 -0.26 10.23
C LYS A 56 -5.69 0.99 10.52
N THR A 57 -5.60 2.07 9.74
CA THR A 57 -6.52 3.23 9.86
C THR A 57 -7.88 3.04 9.18
N GLY A 58 -8.28 1.79 8.87
CA GLY A 58 -9.60 1.48 8.32
C GLY A 58 -9.71 1.54 6.78
N THR A 59 -8.61 1.41 6.04
CA THR A 59 -8.62 1.38 4.56
C THR A 59 -9.54 0.31 3.96
N THR A 60 -9.73 -0.81 4.66
CA THR A 60 -10.72 -1.84 4.28
C THR A 60 -12.15 -1.32 4.35
N TRP A 61 -12.53 -0.64 5.43
CA TRP A 61 -13.87 -0.05 5.57
C TRP A 61 -14.11 1.02 4.50
N LEU A 62 -13.10 1.87 4.24
CA LEU A 62 -13.17 2.89 3.20
C LEU A 62 -13.37 2.29 1.80
N HIS A 63 -12.70 1.18 1.48
CA HIS A 63 -12.93 0.45 0.23
C HIS A 63 -14.37 -0.03 0.06
N PHE A 64 -14.99 -0.58 1.11
CA PHE A 64 -16.40 -0.98 1.02
C PHE A 64 -17.33 0.19 0.73
N VAL A 65 -17.07 1.35 1.35
CA VAL A 65 -17.86 2.56 1.09
C VAL A 65 -17.69 3.01 -0.37
N LEU A 66 -16.45 3.06 -0.87
CA LEU A 66 -16.15 3.50 -2.23
C LEU A 66 -16.72 2.58 -3.31
N GLN A 67 -16.59 1.25 -3.15
CA GLN A 67 -17.20 0.30 -4.09
C GLN A 67 -18.71 0.52 -4.22
N ARG A 68 -19.41 0.86 -3.13
CA ARG A 68 -20.84 1.16 -3.19
C ARG A 68 -21.14 2.46 -3.92
N ILE A 69 -20.31 3.49 -3.76
CA ILE A 69 -20.50 4.78 -4.43
C ILE A 69 -20.26 4.61 -5.93
N VAL A 70 -19.13 4.02 -6.32
CA VAL A 70 -18.74 3.83 -7.73
C VAL A 70 -19.75 2.94 -8.47
N ASN A 71 -20.23 1.87 -7.82
CA ASN A 71 -21.17 0.95 -8.46
C ASN A 71 -22.64 1.39 -8.28
N ASN A 72 -22.91 2.63 -7.85
CA ASN A 72 -24.26 3.16 -7.62
C ASN A 72 -25.16 2.25 -6.76
N ALA A 73 -24.57 1.55 -5.79
CA ALA A 73 -25.22 0.53 -4.96
C ALA A 73 -25.94 -0.59 -5.74
N SER A 74 -25.64 -0.77 -7.03
CA SER A 74 -26.30 -1.74 -7.92
C SER A 74 -25.82 -3.18 -7.70
N GLU A 75 -24.60 -3.34 -7.18
CA GLU A 75 -24.00 -4.64 -6.91
C GLU A 75 -24.20 -5.08 -5.46
N THR A 76 -24.22 -6.40 -5.25
CA THR A 76 -24.16 -6.97 -3.90
C THR A 76 -22.86 -6.54 -3.24
N PRO A 77 -22.91 -5.91 -2.05
CA PRO A 77 -21.70 -5.46 -1.38
C PRO A 77 -20.80 -6.66 -1.12
N ALA A 78 -19.50 -6.49 -1.35
CA ALA A 78 -18.53 -7.45 -0.86
C ALA A 78 -18.82 -7.69 0.63
N GLN A 79 -18.90 -8.96 1.04
CA GLN A 79 -19.33 -9.32 2.40
C GLN A 79 -18.14 -9.53 3.34
N SER A 80 -16.93 -9.52 2.79
CA SER A 80 -15.70 -9.79 3.52
C SER A 80 -14.50 -9.14 2.84
N ALA A 81 -13.41 -8.96 3.58
CA ALA A 81 -12.14 -8.50 3.00
C ALA A 81 -11.70 -9.41 1.84
N ALA A 82 -11.92 -10.73 1.93
CA ALA A 82 -11.57 -11.67 0.88
C ALA A 82 -12.33 -11.44 -0.44
N THR A 83 -13.53 -10.84 -0.38
CA THR A 83 -14.32 -10.48 -1.56
C THR A 83 -14.06 -9.04 -2.02
N CYS A 84 -13.56 -8.17 -1.14
CA CYS A 84 -13.26 -6.78 -1.42
C CYS A 84 -11.86 -6.59 -2.02
N LEU A 85 -10.85 -7.24 -1.44
CA LEU A 85 -9.43 -7.10 -1.80
C LEU A 85 -9.11 -7.52 -3.24
N PRO A 86 -9.72 -8.55 -3.85
CA PRO A 86 -9.46 -8.91 -5.25
C PRO A 86 -9.91 -7.84 -6.26
N ASN A 87 -10.85 -6.97 -5.87
CA ASN A 87 -11.37 -5.89 -6.71
C ASN A 87 -10.57 -4.59 -6.55
N VAL A 88 -9.45 -4.64 -5.82
CA VAL A 88 -8.63 -3.47 -5.48
C VAL A 88 -7.20 -3.77 -5.88
N ALA A 89 -6.64 -2.91 -6.74
CA ALA A 89 -5.23 -2.96 -7.05
C ALA A 89 -4.43 -2.29 -5.92
N PHE A 90 -3.77 -3.09 -5.09
CA PHE A 90 -2.76 -2.60 -4.16
C PHE A 90 -1.46 -2.39 -4.92
N LEU A 91 -1.02 -1.14 -5.04
CA LEU A 91 0.21 -0.80 -5.75
C LEU A 91 1.42 -1.55 -5.18
N GLU A 92 1.45 -1.77 -3.86
CA GLU A 92 2.54 -2.49 -3.19
C GLU A 92 2.58 -4.00 -3.50
N PHE A 93 1.48 -4.58 -4.01
CA PHE A 93 1.40 -5.98 -4.42
C PHE A 93 1.35 -6.18 -5.94
N ALA A 94 0.86 -5.20 -6.70
CA ALA A 94 0.60 -5.31 -8.13
C ALA A 94 1.52 -4.43 -9.00
N GLY A 95 2.23 -3.47 -8.41
CA GLY A 95 2.99 -2.45 -9.12
C GLY A 95 2.12 -1.45 -9.88
N GLY A 96 2.76 -0.62 -10.69
CA GLY A 96 2.11 0.41 -11.50
C GLY A 96 1.62 -0.07 -12.87
N GLU A 97 2.10 -1.20 -13.37
CA GLU A 97 1.77 -1.67 -14.73
C GLU A 97 0.45 -2.46 -14.80
N LYS A 98 -0.12 -2.87 -13.66
CA LYS A 98 -1.31 -3.73 -13.58
C LYS A 98 -2.57 -3.02 -13.08
N VAL A 99 -2.63 -1.69 -13.16
CA VAL A 99 -3.79 -0.85 -12.78
C VAL A 99 -4.47 -0.25 -14.03
#